data_AF-A0A2I1MM11-F1
#
_entry.id   AF-A0A2I1MM11-F1
#
_cell.length_a   1.000
_cell.length_b   1.000
_cell.length_c   1.000
_cell.angle_alpha   90.00
_cell.angle_beta   90.00
_cell.angle_gamma   90.00
#
_symmetry.space_group_name_H-M   'P 1'
#
loop_
_entity.id
_entity.type
_entity.pdbx_description
1 polymer ?
#
loop_
_entity_poly.entity_id
_entity_poly.type
_entity_poly.pdbx_seq_one_letter_code
_entity_poly.pdbx_strand_id
1 'polypeptide(L)'
;MGNEEALPLSIKEEIEEQLAENQDWNENYAAATNSERFADPNQFTELSLRDPELYEDVLAACQEVIDPELGIDIYNLGLIYDLLYDGDGHLWVRMTLTMPGCPLADVIFQTLMDKLREIEVIQDVKVELVWQPIWSPDRLTRYARIALGLR
;
A
#
# COMPACT_ATOMS: atom_id res chain seq x y z
N MET A 1 33.72 -7.09 -5.31
CA MET A 1 33.19 -7.54 -4.01
C MET A 1 32.56 -6.32 -3.39
N GLY A 2 31.26 -6.12 -3.62
CA GLY A 2 30.53 -5.00 -3.03
C GLY A 2 30.50 -5.21 -1.53
N ASN A 3 30.98 -4.23 -0.77
CA ASN A 3 30.89 -4.26 0.67
C ASN A 3 29.40 -4.17 1.01
N GLU A 4 28.81 -5.24 1.53
CA GLU A 4 27.61 -5.12 2.36
C GLU A 4 28.04 -4.35 3.61
N GLU A 5 27.90 -3.02 3.58
CA GLU A 5 27.92 -2.24 4.81
C GLU A 5 26.73 -2.72 5.64
N ALA A 6 27.04 -3.53 6.65
CA ALA A 6 26.06 -3.99 7.61
C ALA A 6 25.42 -2.77 8.27
N LEU A 7 24.09 -2.66 8.16
CA LEU A 7 23.33 -1.59 8.79
C LEU A 7 23.68 -1.47 10.30
N PRO A 8 23.78 -0.25 10.85
CA PRO A 8 23.95 0.00 12.28
C PRO A 8 22.93 -0.78 13.11
N LEU A 9 23.32 -1.26 14.29
CA LEU A 9 22.47 -2.08 15.17
C LEU A 9 21.14 -1.38 15.50
N SER A 10 21.18 -0.07 15.74
CA SER A 10 19.98 0.74 16.03
C SER A 10 18.97 0.74 14.88
N ILE A 11 19.45 0.76 13.62
CA ILE A 11 18.58 0.71 12.44
C ILE A 11 17.98 -0.70 12.28
N LYS A 12 18.73 -1.75 12.63
CA LYS A 12 18.23 -3.12 12.59
C LYS A 12 17.15 -3.35 13.64
N GLU A 13 17.35 -2.84 14.86
CA GLU A 13 16.38 -2.91 15.96
C GLU A 13 15.08 -2.16 15.60
N GLU A 14 15.19 -0.95 15.03
CA GLU A 14 14.03 -0.21 14.52
C GLU A 14 13.29 -0.95 13.40
N ILE A 15 14.01 -1.59 12.47
CA ILE A 15 13.40 -2.42 11.41
C ILE A 15 12.69 -3.63 12.03
N GLU A 16 13.28 -4.31 13.02
CA GLU A 16 12.66 -5.47 13.67
C GLU A 16 11.38 -5.08 14.44
N GLU A 17 11.37 -3.95 15.14
CA GLU A 17 10.15 -3.42 15.78
C GLU A 17 9.06 -3.09 14.76
N GLN A 18 9.42 -2.42 13.65
CA GLN A 18 8.50 -2.12 12.55
C GLN A 18 7.94 -3.39 11.90
N LEU A 19 8.75 -4.43 11.77
CA LEU A 19 8.33 -5.74 11.24
C LEU A 19 7.38 -6.46 12.20
N ALA A 20 7.59 -6.35 13.51
CA ALA A 20 6.68 -6.91 14.51
C ALA A 20 5.34 -6.17 14.54
N GLU A 21 5.35 -4.83 14.53
CA GLU A 21 4.13 -4.02 14.40
C GLU A 21 3.39 -4.33 13.10
N ASN A 22 4.11 -4.56 12.00
CA ASN A 22 3.52 -5.01 10.73
C ASN A 22 2.80 -6.34 10.83
N GLN A 23 3.33 -7.27 11.61
CA GLN A 23 2.70 -8.57 11.77
C GLN A 23 1.40 -8.43 12.54
N ASP A 24 1.39 -7.71 13.66
CA ASP A 24 0.17 -7.43 14.41
C ASP A 24 -0.85 -6.67 13.56
N TRP A 25 -0.40 -5.70 12.75
CA TRP A 25 -1.26 -4.91 11.89
C TRP A 25 -1.85 -5.75 10.75
N ASN A 26 -1.01 -6.48 10.00
CA ASN A 26 -1.47 -7.37 8.95
C ASN A 26 -2.32 -8.51 9.51
N GLU A 27 -2.12 -8.99 10.74
CA GLU A 27 -3.01 -9.98 11.35
C GLU A 27 -4.38 -9.37 11.68
N ASN A 28 -4.43 -8.14 12.20
CA ASN A 28 -5.68 -7.42 12.49
C ASN A 28 -6.51 -7.10 11.23
N TYR A 29 -5.85 -6.85 10.09
CA TYR A 29 -6.53 -6.50 8.83
C TYR A 29 -6.61 -7.65 7.80
N ALA A 30 -5.71 -8.62 7.80
CA ALA A 30 -5.88 -9.87 7.05
C ALA A 30 -7.04 -10.71 7.60
N ALA A 31 -7.32 -10.59 8.91
CA ALA A 31 -8.52 -11.17 9.50
C ALA A 31 -9.83 -10.52 8.98
N ALA A 32 -9.76 -9.29 8.44
CA ALA A 32 -10.91 -8.60 7.86
C ALA A 32 -11.22 -9.02 6.41
N THR A 33 -10.30 -9.73 5.74
CA THR A 33 -10.38 -10.06 4.31
C THR A 33 -10.44 -11.58 4.12
N ASN A 34 -11.26 -12.24 4.95
CA ASN A 34 -11.33 -13.68 5.24
C ASN A 34 -11.73 -14.59 4.05
N SER A 35 -11.30 -14.26 2.84
CA SER A 35 -11.39 -15.10 1.65
C SER A 35 -10.18 -16.02 1.56
N GLU A 36 -10.42 -17.33 1.48
CA GLU A 36 -9.39 -18.34 1.18
C GLU A 36 -8.62 -18.01 -0.13
N ARG A 37 -9.18 -17.14 -0.99
CA ARG A 37 -8.54 -16.70 -2.23
C ARG A 37 -7.21 -15.98 -2.02
N PHE A 38 -7.05 -15.21 -0.95
CA PHE A 38 -5.79 -14.51 -0.68
C PHE A 38 -4.68 -15.40 -0.12
N ALA A 39 -4.94 -16.70 0.07
CA ALA A 39 -3.97 -17.65 0.62
C ALA A 39 -2.93 -18.15 -0.41
N ASP A 40 -3.23 -18.04 -1.71
CA ASP A 40 -2.33 -18.45 -2.80
C ASP A 40 -1.93 -17.25 -3.67
N PRO A 41 -0.76 -16.64 -3.43
CA PRO A 41 -0.29 -15.48 -4.18
C PRO A 41 -0.11 -15.71 -5.68
N ASN A 42 0.02 -16.96 -6.13
CA ASN A 42 0.25 -17.26 -7.55
C ASN A 42 -1.00 -17.04 -8.41
N GLN A 43 -2.17 -16.88 -7.80
CA GLN A 43 -3.41 -16.58 -8.51
C GLN A 43 -3.50 -15.10 -8.90
N PHE A 44 -2.70 -14.24 -8.27
CA PHE A 44 -2.72 -12.81 -8.48
C PHE A 44 -1.69 -12.40 -9.53
N THR A 45 -2.05 -11.45 -10.39
CA THR A 45 -1.15 -10.87 -11.39
C THR A 45 -1.28 -9.36 -11.35
N GLU A 46 -0.25 -8.63 -11.80
CA GLU A 46 -0.30 -7.18 -11.92
C GLU A 46 -1.55 -6.70 -12.65
N LEU A 47 -2.34 -5.85 -11.98
CA LEU A 47 -3.63 -5.38 -12.45
C LEU A 47 -3.51 -4.67 -13.80
N SER A 48 -2.51 -3.81 -13.95
CA SER A 48 -2.23 -3.05 -15.19
C SER A 48 -2.05 -3.95 -16.43
N LEU A 49 -1.52 -5.15 -16.25
CA LEU A 49 -1.29 -6.13 -17.33
C LEU A 49 -2.53 -6.98 -17.60
N ARG A 50 -3.31 -7.26 -16.57
CA ARG A 50 -4.47 -8.15 -16.63
C ARG A 50 -5.71 -7.42 -17.12
N ASP A 51 -6.00 -6.26 -16.55
CA ASP A 51 -7.18 -5.45 -16.85
C ASP A 51 -6.80 -3.96 -16.79
N PRO A 52 -6.38 -3.37 -17.92
CA PRO A 52 -5.99 -1.96 -17.98
C PRO A 52 -7.15 -0.99 -17.72
N GLU A 53 -8.40 -1.36 -18.00
CA GLU A 53 -9.55 -0.48 -17.77
C GLU A 53 -9.84 -0.40 -16.27
N LEU A 54 -9.89 -1.56 -15.60
CA LEU A 54 -10.02 -1.63 -14.14
C LEU A 54 -8.83 -0.97 -13.43
N TYR A 55 -7.62 -1.07 -13.99
CA TYR A 55 -6.44 -0.40 -13.44
C TYR A 55 -6.64 1.12 -13.33
N GLU A 56 -7.17 1.77 -14.36
CA GLU A 56 -7.44 3.21 -14.34
C GLU A 56 -8.50 3.58 -13.29
N ASP A 57 -9.55 2.77 -13.14
CA ASP A 57 -10.59 2.98 -12.11
C ASP A 57 -10.01 2.84 -10.70
N VAL A 58 -9.17 1.83 -10.47
CA VAL A 58 -8.48 1.62 -9.19
C VAL A 58 -7.50 2.76 -8.90
N LEU A 59 -6.77 3.26 -9.90
CA LEU A 59 -5.91 4.42 -9.72
C LEU A 59 -6.70 5.68 -9.34
N ALA A 60 -7.84 5.92 -10.00
CA ALA A 60 -8.72 7.04 -9.67
C ALA A 60 -9.23 6.93 -8.23
N ALA A 61 -9.65 5.74 -7.79
CA ALA A 61 -10.03 5.50 -6.40
C ALA A 61 -8.88 5.77 -5.42
N CYS A 62 -7.65 5.34 -5.72
CA CYS A 62 -6.48 5.66 -4.89
C CYS A 62 -6.19 7.16 -4.82
N GLN A 63 -6.46 7.93 -5.87
CA GLN A 63 -6.29 9.39 -5.89
C GLN A 63 -7.34 10.15 -5.08
N GLU A 64 -8.47 9.51 -4.72
CA GLU A 64 -9.46 10.09 -3.81
C GLU A 64 -9.10 9.91 -2.33
N VAL A 65 -8.16 9.00 -2.02
CA VAL A 65 -7.75 8.72 -0.64
C VAL A 65 -6.64 9.67 -0.24
N ILE A 66 -7.00 10.69 0.53
CA ILE A 66 -6.08 11.75 0.98
C ILE A 66 -5.41 11.34 2.30
N ASP A 67 -4.08 11.49 2.36
CA ASP A 67 -3.36 11.44 3.63
C ASP A 67 -3.72 12.69 4.46
N PRO A 68 -4.35 12.53 5.64
CA PRO A 68 -4.82 13.67 6.45
C PRO A 68 -3.70 14.54 7.03
N GLU A 69 -2.47 14.03 7.12
CA GLU A 69 -1.30 14.79 7.62
C GLU A 69 -0.68 15.63 6.51
N LEU A 70 -0.56 15.06 5.30
CA LEU A 70 0.14 15.70 4.18
C LEU A 70 -0.80 16.44 3.21
N GLY A 71 -2.10 16.14 3.23
CA GLY A 71 -3.10 16.73 2.34
C GLY A 71 -2.93 16.35 0.87
N ILE A 72 -2.25 15.24 0.58
CA ILE A 72 -2.00 14.69 -0.76
C ILE A 72 -2.48 13.24 -0.79
N ASP A 73 -2.96 12.78 -1.94
CA ASP A 73 -3.41 11.41 -2.11
C ASP A 73 -2.28 10.38 -2.04
N ILE A 74 -2.64 9.18 -1.60
CA ILE A 74 -1.69 8.07 -1.40
C ILE A 74 -1.02 7.61 -2.68
N TYR A 75 -1.64 7.82 -3.85
CA TYR A 75 -1.03 7.52 -5.15
C TYR A 75 0.10 8.51 -5.46
N ASN A 76 -0.18 9.81 -5.35
CA ASN A 76 0.81 10.86 -5.61
C ASN A 76 1.94 10.89 -4.56
N LEU A 77 1.66 10.43 -3.34
CA LEU A 77 2.67 10.17 -2.32
C LEU A 77 3.54 8.94 -2.62
N GLY A 78 3.15 8.10 -3.59
CA GLY A 78 3.88 6.90 -3.96
C GLY A 78 3.81 5.81 -2.88
N LEU A 79 2.68 5.71 -2.18
CA LEU A 79 2.46 4.74 -1.10
C LEU A 79 1.93 3.40 -1.63
N ILE A 80 1.29 3.38 -2.80
CA ILE A 80 0.85 2.15 -3.47
C ILE A 80 2.03 1.52 -4.19
N TYR A 81 2.39 0.30 -3.81
CA TYR A 81 3.51 -0.43 -4.41
C TYR A 81 3.03 -1.42 -5.47
N ASP A 82 1.97 -2.16 -5.17
CA ASP A 82 1.46 -3.18 -6.09
C ASP A 82 -0.07 -3.24 -6.03
N LEU A 83 -0.65 -3.43 -7.20
CA LEU A 83 -2.05 -3.73 -7.40
C LEU A 83 -2.12 -5.05 -8.14
N LEU A 84 -2.55 -6.09 -7.44
CA LEU A 84 -2.60 -7.45 -7.98
C LEU A 84 -4.04 -7.93 -8.01
N TYR A 85 -4.45 -8.52 -9.13
CA TYR A 85 -5.83 -8.95 -9.36
C TYR A 85 -5.86 -10.40 -9.82
N ASP A 86 -6.82 -11.16 -9.30
CA ASP A 86 -6.99 -12.58 -9.64
C ASP A 86 -7.83 -12.81 -10.90
N GLY A 87 -8.62 -11.81 -11.33
CA GLY A 87 -9.57 -11.93 -12.43
C GLY A 87 -10.98 -12.34 -12.02
N ASP A 88 -11.20 -12.65 -10.74
CA ASP A 88 -12.46 -13.13 -10.16
C ASP A 88 -13.03 -12.13 -9.14
N GLY A 89 -12.60 -10.86 -9.18
CA GLY A 89 -13.10 -9.81 -8.30
C GLY A 89 -12.31 -9.61 -7.01
N HIS A 90 -11.15 -10.23 -6.82
CA HIS A 90 -10.32 -10.02 -5.63
C HIS A 90 -9.11 -9.15 -5.95
N LEU A 91 -9.03 -8.00 -5.31
CA LEU A 91 -7.91 -7.07 -5.45
C LEU A 91 -7.00 -7.16 -4.22
N TRP A 92 -5.71 -7.37 -4.45
CA TRP A 92 -4.68 -7.30 -3.42
C TRP A 92 -3.83 -6.06 -3.65
N VAL A 93 -3.93 -5.12 -2.72
CA VAL A 93 -3.14 -3.89 -2.66
C VAL A 93 -1.99 -4.08 -1.69
N ARG A 94 -0.75 -3.95 -2.18
CA ARG A 94 0.42 -3.79 -1.31
C ARG A 94 0.76 -2.32 -1.23
N MET A 95 0.84 -1.79 -0.03
CA MET A 95 1.16 -0.39 0.19
C MET A 95 2.00 -0.18 1.44
N THR A 96 2.54 1.02 1.56
CA THR A 96 3.35 1.45 2.70
C THR A 96 2.79 2.74 3.29
N LEU A 97 3.41 3.23 4.36
CA LEU A 97 3.14 4.55 4.93
C LEU A 97 4.42 5.38 4.96
N THR A 98 4.27 6.68 5.16
CA THR A 98 5.40 7.60 5.28
C THR A 98 6.21 7.38 6.56
N MET A 99 5.58 6.85 7.61
CA MET A 99 6.19 6.54 8.90
C MET A 99 5.45 5.40 9.62
N PRO A 100 6.16 4.51 10.35
CA PRO A 100 5.54 3.51 11.23
C PRO A 100 4.79 4.11 12.42
N GLY A 101 3.88 3.33 13.00
CA GLY A 101 3.11 3.72 14.18
C GLY A 101 2.13 4.88 13.98
N CYS A 102 1.81 5.25 12.73
CA CYS A 102 0.90 6.35 12.45
C CYS A 102 -0.54 6.02 12.92
N PRO A 103 -1.13 6.76 13.88
CA PRO A 103 -2.49 6.49 14.36
C PRO A 103 -3.57 6.72 13.29
N LEU A 104 -3.22 7.35 12.17
CA LEU A 104 -4.11 7.64 11.05
C LEU A 104 -4.05 6.59 9.94
N ALA A 105 -3.18 5.59 10.09
CA ALA A 105 -3.09 4.46 9.18
C ALA A 105 -4.47 3.82 8.97
N ASP A 106 -5.18 3.51 10.07
CA ASP A 106 -6.52 2.91 10.05
C ASP A 106 -7.51 3.72 9.19
N VAL A 107 -7.46 5.06 9.27
CA VAL A 107 -8.33 5.94 8.49
C VAL A 107 -8.02 5.84 6.99
N ILE A 108 -6.74 5.86 6.62
CA ILE A 108 -6.29 5.73 5.24
C ILE A 108 -6.76 4.39 4.67
N PHE A 109 -6.55 3.30 5.39
CA PHE A 109 -6.89 1.96 4.90
C PHE A 109 -8.39 1.71 4.82
N GLN A 110 -9.17 2.18 5.79
CA GLN A 110 -10.63 2.11 5.72
C GLN A 110 -11.14 2.90 4.52
N THR A 111 -10.68 4.13 4.35
CA THR A 111 -11.08 4.98 3.20
C THR A 111 -10.69 4.33 1.87
N LEU A 112 -9.50 3.72 1.79
CA LEU A 112 -9.06 2.98 0.61
C LEU A 112 -9.95 1.77 0.32
N MET A 113 -10.22 0.94 1.32
CA MET A 113 -11.08 -0.23 1.14
C MET A 113 -12.50 0.17 0.72
N ASP A 114 -13.06 1.22 1.33
CA ASP A 114 -14.38 1.73 0.98
C ASP A 114 -14.42 2.21 -0.48
N LYS A 115 -13.41 3.00 -0.90
CA LYS A 115 -13.30 3.50 -2.27
C LYS A 115 -13.12 2.39 -3.30
N LEU A 116 -12.33 1.38 -3.00
CA LEU A 116 -12.14 0.25 -3.90
C LEU A 116 -13.38 -0.64 -3.98
N ARG A 117 -14.15 -0.78 -2.90
CA ARG A 117 -15.42 -1.53 -2.88
C ARG A 117 -16.57 -0.81 -3.61
N GLU A 118 -16.43 0.49 -3.91
CA GLU A 118 -17.38 1.22 -4.76
C GLU A 118 -17.29 0.77 -6.24
N ILE A 119 -16.19 0.12 -6.64
CA ILE A 119 -15.98 -0.39 -8.00
C ILE A 119 -16.72 -1.72 -8.16
N GLU A 120 -17.75 -1.77 -9.01
CA GLU A 120 -18.69 -2.90 -9.12
C GLU A 120 -18.03 -4.28 -9.34
N VAL A 121 -16.93 -4.33 -10.08
CA VAL A 121 -16.24 -5.59 -10.39
C VAL A 121 -15.36 -6.12 -9.25
N ILE A 122 -15.13 -5.30 -8.21
CA ILE A 122 -14.36 -5.68 -7.03
C ILE A 122 -15.31 -6.24 -5.97
N GLN A 123 -15.14 -7.52 -5.66
CA GLN A 123 -15.92 -8.24 -4.64
C GLN A 123 -15.25 -8.17 -3.27
N ASP A 124 -13.92 -8.26 -3.23
CA ASP A 124 -13.15 -8.17 -1.99
C ASP A 124 -11.78 -7.53 -2.21
N VAL A 125 -11.26 -6.91 -1.16
CA VAL A 125 -10.01 -6.16 -1.18
C VAL A 125 -9.15 -6.60 0.00
N LYS A 126 -7.93 -7.03 -0.30
CA LYS A 126 -6.87 -7.22 0.69
C LYS A 126 -5.91 -6.04 0.64
N VAL A 127 -5.71 -5.39 1.77
CA VAL A 127 -4.64 -4.41 1.95
C VAL A 127 -3.55 -5.06 2.78
N GLU A 128 -2.33 -5.10 2.24
CA GLU A 128 -1.14 -5.57 2.94
C GLU A 128 -0.20 -4.38 3.14
N LEU A 129 0.13 -4.11 4.41
CA LEU A 129 1.12 -3.12 4.79
C LEU A 129 2.51 -3.73 4.69
N VAL A 130 3.37 -3.11 3.89
CA VAL A 130 4.78 -3.47 3.73
C VAL A 130 5.69 -2.29 4.09
N TRP A 131 6.79 -2.56 4.81
CA TRP A 131 7.84 -1.56 5.08
C TRP A 131 9.05 -1.71 4.16
N GLN A 132 9.12 -2.81 3.42
CA GLN A 132 10.19 -3.04 2.45
C GLN A 132 9.59 -3.15 1.04
N PRO A 133 10.09 -2.35 0.08
CA PRO A 133 11.15 -1.33 0.23
C PRO A 133 10.72 -0.13 1.10
N ILE A 134 11.67 0.46 1.84
CA ILE A 134 11.41 1.64 2.68
C ILE A 134 10.93 2.79 1.80
N TRP A 135 9.88 3.48 2.24
CA TRP A 135 9.37 4.66 1.56
C TRP A 135 10.39 5.82 1.65
N SER A 136 10.51 6.59 0.58
CA SER A 136 11.30 7.82 0.59
C SER A 136 10.65 8.88 -0.31
N PRO A 137 10.94 10.18 -0.10
CA PRO A 137 10.43 11.26 -0.93
C PRO A 137 10.76 11.15 -2.43
N ASP A 138 11.71 10.28 -2.82
CA ASP A 138 12.01 9.99 -4.23
C ASP A 138 10.84 9.31 -4.96
N ARG A 139 9.90 8.73 -4.22
CA ARG A 139 8.67 8.11 -4.76
C ARG A 139 7.58 9.11 -5.08
N LEU A 140 7.69 10.35 -4.60
CA LEU A 140 6.70 11.39 -4.84
C LEU A 140 6.57 11.67 -6.33
N THR A 141 5.34 11.77 -6.81
CA THR A 141 5.11 12.25 -8.17
C THR A 141 5.56 13.71 -8.30
N ARG A 142 5.78 14.17 -9.53
CA ARG A 142 6.11 15.58 -9.78
C ARG A 142 5.08 16.53 -9.16
N TYR A 143 3.79 16.16 -9.21
CA TYR A 143 2.72 16.92 -8.59
C TYR A 143 2.92 17.03 -7.07
N ALA A 144 3.13 15.91 -6.39
CA ALA A 144 3.32 15.90 -4.94
C ALA A 144 4.57 16.67 -4.50
N ARG A 145 5.70 16.54 -5.22
CA ARG A 145 6.92 17.32 -4.93
C ARG A 145 6.63 18.82 -4.96
N ILE A 146 5.91 19.29 -5.98
CA ILE A 146 5.54 20.71 -6.10
C ILE A 146 4.60 21.13 -4.97
N ALA A 147 3.57 20.33 -4.67
CA ALA A 147 2.60 20.63 -3.62
C ALA A 147 3.24 20.73 -2.23
N LEU A 148 4.25 19.88 -1.94
CA LEU A 148 5.01 19.90 -0.69
C LEU A 148 6.17 20.91 -0.68
N GLY A 149 6.36 21.68 -1.76
CA GLY A 149 7.44 22.67 -1.86
C GLY A 149 8.85 22.08 -2.05
N LEU A 150 8.96 20.80 -2.39
CA LEU A 150 10.20 20.10 -2.68
C LEU A 150 10.62 20.39 -4.13
N ARG A 151 11.75 21.07 -4.31
CA ARG A 151 12.31 21.39 -5.63
C ARG A 151 13.26 20.30 -6.10
#